data_AF-A0A8S3RU65-F1
#
_entry.id   AF-A0A8S3RU65-F1
#
_cell.length_a   1.000
_cell.length_b   1.000
_cell.length_c   1.000
_cell.angle_alpha   90.00
_cell.angle_beta   90.00
_cell.angle_gamma   90.00
#
_symmetry.space_group_name_H-M   'P 1'
#
loop_
_entity.id
_entity.type
_entity.pdbx_description
1 polymer ?
#
loop_
_entity_poly.entity_id
_entity_poly.type
_entity_poly.pdbx_seq_one_letter_code
_entity_poly.pdbx_strand_id
1 'polypeptide(L)'
;MLTYLHSIGCKHLLLISGVAINLTVVEVNGKKTLILDTIFTNDESAKQEFIRFLTRLFGGDVLKYLRDYHPLEYSELLHNFEKKLKYFESDKVVTVRVPPKWYDAYKEFTGDTLTNSLNQTTFRDAVSFQNDKIRISPELFRKFYTNATEFTIEMVEKTLAKQSALGIGVVFIAGDHVDQVFVKTLTERYPAHRIIVSKNPELVVLKGAVLNEIME
;
A
#
# COMPACT_ATOMS: atom_id res chain seq x y z
N MET A 1 17.01 -18.56 2.00
CA MET A 1 16.51 -17.80 0.84
C MET A 1 17.37 -18.01 -0.41
N LEU A 2 18.70 -18.17 -0.28
CA LEU A 2 19.62 -18.44 -1.41
C LEU A 2 19.42 -19.80 -2.12
N THR A 3 18.72 -20.76 -1.50
CA THR A 3 18.62 -22.14 -2.01
C THR A 3 17.67 -22.33 -3.21
N TYR A 4 16.87 -21.33 -3.60
CA TYR A 4 15.82 -21.47 -4.62
C TYR A 4 16.19 -20.94 -6.02
N LEU A 5 17.36 -20.35 -6.20
CA LEU A 5 17.76 -19.68 -7.46
C LEU A 5 18.86 -20.46 -8.22
N HIS A 6 18.83 -21.80 -8.17
CA HIS A 6 19.93 -22.62 -8.69
C HIS A 6 19.65 -23.35 -10.02
N SER A 7 18.46 -23.22 -10.59
CA SER A 7 18.14 -23.79 -11.90
C SER A 7 18.46 -22.78 -13.01
N ILE A 8 19.48 -23.08 -13.81
CA ILE A 8 19.92 -22.29 -14.96
C ILE A 8 18.75 -22.15 -15.96
N GLY A 9 18.54 -20.95 -16.51
CA GLY A 9 17.48 -20.64 -17.47
C GLY A 9 16.09 -20.43 -16.87
N CYS A 10 15.98 -20.37 -15.54
CA CYS A 10 14.68 -20.17 -14.88
C CYS A 10 14.32 -18.70 -14.77
N LYS A 11 13.08 -18.39 -15.13
CA LYS A 11 12.51 -17.06 -14.99
C LYS A 11 11.70 -16.93 -13.70
N HIS A 12 11.81 -15.76 -13.09
CA HIS A 12 11.10 -15.41 -11.87
C HIS A 12 10.50 -14.01 -12.01
N LEU A 13 9.35 -13.80 -11.37
CA LEU A 13 8.81 -12.46 -11.16
C LEU A 13 9.18 -12.01 -9.75
N LEU A 14 9.76 -10.82 -9.63
CA LEU A 14 10.00 -10.13 -8.37
C LEU A 14 8.95 -9.02 -8.24
N LEU A 15 8.08 -9.11 -7.22
CA LEU A 15 7.11 -8.09 -6.87
C LEU A 15 7.55 -7.41 -5.58
N ILE A 16 7.70 -6.09 -5.62
CA ILE A 16 7.82 -5.23 -4.45
C ILE A 16 6.54 -4.38 -4.39
N SER A 17 5.71 -4.61 -3.39
CA SER A 17 4.43 -3.91 -3.20
C SER A 17 4.53 -2.86 -2.08
N GLY A 18 4.02 -1.67 -2.33
CA GLY A 18 4.11 -0.50 -1.45
C GLY A 18 3.32 0.66 -2.06
N VAL A 19 3.63 1.90 -1.66
CA VAL A 19 3.17 3.10 -2.39
C VAL A 19 3.71 3.08 -3.82
N ALA A 20 4.95 2.64 -3.99
CA ALA A 20 5.49 2.24 -5.28
C ALA A 20 5.40 0.72 -5.43
N ILE A 21 4.93 0.28 -6.59
CA ILE A 21 4.90 -1.11 -7.01
C ILE A 21 5.97 -1.29 -8.07
N ASN A 22 6.87 -2.24 -7.83
CA ASN A 22 7.88 -2.66 -8.80
C ASN A 22 7.70 -4.14 -9.12
N LEU A 23 7.58 -4.44 -10.41
CA LEU A 23 7.48 -5.78 -10.95
C LEU A 23 8.65 -5.99 -11.90
N THR A 24 9.57 -6.88 -11.55
CA THR A 24 10.75 -7.19 -12.37
C THR A 24 10.72 -8.66 -12.79
N VAL A 25 10.74 -8.92 -14.10
CA VAL A 25 10.96 -10.25 -14.64
C VAL A 25 12.46 -10.46 -14.77
N VAL A 26 12.96 -11.51 -14.12
CA VAL A 26 14.37 -11.87 -14.14
C VAL A 26 14.56 -13.30 -14.65
N GLU A 27 15.69 -13.55 -15.31
CA GLU A 27 16.16 -14.89 -15.65
C GLU A 27 17.47 -15.17 -14.92
N VAL A 28 17.55 -16.32 -14.26
CA VAL A 28 18.74 -16.73 -13.51
C VAL A 28 19.55 -17.73 -14.33
N ASN A 29 20.77 -17.33 -14.66
CA ASN A 29 21.72 -18.11 -15.44
C ASN A 29 22.99 -18.36 -14.59
N GLY A 30 22.91 -19.37 -13.74
CA GLY A 30 23.96 -19.72 -12.79
C GLY A 30 24.12 -18.62 -11.73
N LYS A 31 25.27 -17.92 -11.73
CA LYS A 31 25.52 -16.78 -10.83
C LYS A 31 25.05 -15.43 -11.39
N LYS A 32 24.61 -15.38 -12.65
CA LYS A 32 24.15 -14.16 -13.31
C LYS A 32 22.62 -14.08 -13.25
N THR A 33 22.12 -12.86 -13.11
CA THR A 33 20.70 -12.53 -13.22
C THR A 33 20.54 -11.54 -14.36
N LEU A 34 19.66 -11.85 -15.32
CA LEU A 34 19.30 -10.95 -16.42
C LEU A 34 17.92 -10.35 -16.13
N ILE A 35 17.77 -9.04 -16.31
CA ILE A 35 16.44 -8.40 -16.32
C ILE A 35 15.88 -8.54 -17.73
N LEU A 36 14.66 -9.06 -17.82
CA LEU A 36 13.93 -9.19 -19.08
C LEU A 36 12.87 -8.10 -19.23
N ASP A 37 12.31 -7.62 -18.13
CA ASP A 37 11.29 -6.58 -18.12
C ASP A 37 11.15 -5.97 -16.71
N THR A 38 10.80 -4.70 -16.65
CA THR A 38 10.54 -3.98 -15.40
C THR A 38 9.34 -3.07 -15.58
N ILE A 39 8.41 -3.13 -14.64
CA ILE A 39 7.29 -2.20 -14.53
C ILE A 39 7.39 -1.50 -13.19
N PHE A 40 7.38 -0.16 -13.25
CA PHE A 40 7.29 0.70 -12.09
C PHE A 40 5.98 1.48 -12.16
N THR A 41 5.21 1.46 -11.08
CA THR A 41 3.98 2.25 -10.96
C THR A 41 3.76 2.68 -9.53
N ASN A 42 3.03 3.78 -9.33
CA ASN A 42 2.64 4.23 -8.00
C ASN A 42 1.16 3.92 -7.78
N ASP A 43 0.83 3.47 -6.58
CA ASP A 43 -0.54 3.21 -6.16
C ASP A 43 -0.93 4.19 -5.04
N GLU A 44 -1.70 5.20 -5.42
CA GLU A 44 -2.27 6.18 -4.50
C GLU A 44 -3.68 5.78 -4.03
N SER A 45 -4.19 4.59 -4.38
CA SER A 45 -5.59 4.19 -4.14
C SER A 45 -5.94 4.22 -2.66
N ALA A 46 -5.04 3.73 -1.79
CA ALA A 46 -5.27 3.72 -0.35
C ALA A 46 -5.37 5.13 0.25
N LYS A 47 -4.52 6.04 -0.23
CA LYS A 47 -4.54 7.44 0.16
C LYS A 47 -5.78 8.16 -0.37
N GLN A 48 -6.21 7.87 -1.60
CA GLN A 48 -7.45 8.42 -2.16
C GLN A 48 -8.68 7.99 -1.36
N GLU A 49 -8.77 6.71 -0.96
CA GLU A 49 -9.85 6.23 -0.09
C GLU A 49 -9.80 6.87 1.30
N PHE A 50 -8.60 7.08 1.85
CA PHE A 50 -8.44 7.82 3.10
C PHE A 50 -8.87 9.29 2.96
N ILE A 51 -8.53 9.97 1.87
CA ILE A 51 -9.01 11.34 1.59
C ILE A 51 -10.55 11.36 1.48
N ARG A 52 -11.17 10.40 0.79
CA ARG A 52 -12.64 10.30 0.71
C ARG A 52 -13.27 10.11 2.09
N PHE A 53 -12.64 9.29 2.94
CA PHE A 53 -13.05 9.13 4.32
C PHE A 53 -12.94 10.44 5.11
N LEU A 54 -11.83 11.17 4.99
CA LEU A 54 -11.66 12.49 5.60
C LEU A 54 -12.70 13.49 5.08
N THR A 55 -13.00 13.52 3.78
CA THR A 55 -14.07 14.35 3.20
C THR A 55 -15.42 14.08 3.86
N ARG A 56 -15.74 12.80 4.12
CA ARG A 56 -17.00 12.42 4.77
C ARG A 56 -17.05 12.76 6.25
N LEU A 57 -15.90 12.79 6.93
CA LEU A 57 -15.82 13.13 8.35
C LEU A 57 -15.78 14.64 8.60
N PHE A 58 -14.94 15.36 7.88
CA PHE A 58 -14.66 16.78 8.11
C PHE A 58 -15.43 17.70 7.17
N GLY A 59 -15.94 17.18 6.04
CA GLY A 59 -16.57 17.97 4.99
C GLY A 59 -15.58 18.43 3.93
N GLY A 60 -16.05 18.56 2.68
CA GLY A 60 -15.22 18.94 1.55
C GLY A 60 -14.61 20.33 1.66
N ASP A 61 -15.35 21.30 2.23
CA ASP A 61 -14.89 22.68 2.37
C ASP A 61 -13.75 22.80 3.39
N VAL A 62 -13.83 22.07 4.51
CA VAL A 62 -12.76 22.01 5.52
C VAL A 62 -11.50 21.40 4.93
N LEU A 63 -11.62 20.29 4.18
CA LEU A 63 -10.48 19.66 3.52
C LEU A 63 -9.84 20.58 2.48
N LYS A 64 -10.67 21.25 1.67
CA LYS A 64 -10.19 22.22 0.68
C LYS A 64 -9.44 23.36 1.36
N TYR A 65 -10.01 23.94 2.43
CA TYR A 65 -9.36 24.99 3.20
C TYR A 65 -8.01 24.55 3.77
N LEU A 66 -7.94 23.36 4.39
CA LEU A 66 -6.69 22.84 4.94
C LEU A 66 -5.66 22.58 3.84
N ARG A 67 -6.06 21.99 2.71
CA ARG A 67 -5.16 21.75 1.59
C ARG A 67 -4.60 23.04 1.00
N ASP A 68 -5.45 24.05 0.82
CA ASP A 68 -5.10 25.26 0.08
C ASP A 68 -4.38 26.29 0.99
N TYR A 69 -4.68 26.34 2.30
CA TYR A 69 -4.13 27.34 3.23
C TYR A 69 -3.26 26.78 4.36
N HIS A 70 -3.33 25.48 4.66
CA HIS A 70 -2.53 24.80 5.69
C HIS A 70 -1.90 23.50 5.13
N PRO A 71 -1.15 23.58 4.01
CA PRO A 71 -0.71 22.40 3.26
C PRO A 71 0.25 21.51 4.04
N LEU A 72 0.98 22.04 5.03
CA LEU A 72 1.87 21.28 5.89
C LEU A 72 1.08 20.34 6.81
N GLU A 73 0.07 20.86 7.48
CA GLU A 73 -0.84 20.12 8.35
C GLU A 73 -1.68 19.13 7.54
N TYR A 74 -2.08 19.51 6.32
CA TYR A 74 -2.77 18.59 5.42
C TYR A 74 -1.87 17.40 5.06
N SER A 75 -0.64 17.68 4.64
CA SER A 75 0.33 16.65 4.23
C SER A 75 0.80 15.79 5.41
N GLU A 76 0.94 16.37 6.61
CA GLU A 76 1.32 15.64 7.82
C GLU A 76 0.30 14.55 8.16
N LEU A 77 -1.00 14.84 8.05
CA LEU A 77 -2.04 13.83 8.31
C LEU A 77 -1.95 12.67 7.32
N LEU A 78 -1.76 12.96 6.02
CA LEU A 78 -1.62 11.92 4.99
C LEU A 78 -0.36 11.08 5.22
N HIS A 79 0.77 11.70 5.57
CA HIS A 79 2.01 11.01 5.91
C HIS A 79 1.85 10.12 7.15
N ASN A 80 1.15 10.61 8.17
CA ASN A 80 0.85 9.83 9.38
C ASN A 80 -0.01 8.61 9.05
N PHE A 81 -0.95 8.73 8.11
CA PHE A 81 -1.73 7.61 7.59
C PHE A 81 -0.87 6.59 6.84
N GLU A 82 -0.03 7.05 5.90
CA GLU A 82 0.86 6.18 5.10
C GLU A 82 1.80 5.36 6.02
N LYS A 83 2.34 5.98 7.08
CA LYS A 83 3.11 5.25 8.11
C LYS A 83 2.29 4.18 8.81
N LYS A 84 1.01 4.43 9.10
CA LYS A 84 0.14 3.45 9.76
C LYS A 84 -0.23 2.31 8.82
N LEU A 85 -0.37 2.60 7.53
CA LEU A 85 -0.60 1.59 6.51
C LEU A 85 0.57 0.60 6.44
N LYS A 86 1.81 1.10 6.45
CA LYS A 86 3.04 0.30 6.44
C LYS A 86 3.18 -0.69 7.61
N TYR A 87 2.69 -0.32 8.79
CA TYR A 87 2.83 -1.14 10.01
C TYR A 87 1.48 -1.64 10.51
N PHE A 88 0.50 -1.78 9.62
CA PHE A 88 -0.83 -2.23 10.01
C PHE A 88 -0.82 -3.70 10.43
N GLU A 89 -1.34 -3.96 11.62
CA GLU A 89 -1.62 -5.30 12.10
C GLU A 89 -3.14 -5.51 12.06
N SER A 90 -3.58 -6.59 11.41
CA SER A 90 -4.96 -6.80 10.96
C SER A 90 -6.04 -6.70 12.03
N ASP A 91 -5.65 -6.87 13.29
CA ASP A 91 -6.55 -6.98 14.45
C ASP A 91 -6.39 -5.82 15.44
N LYS A 92 -5.51 -4.85 15.15
CA LYS A 92 -5.23 -3.73 16.06
C LYS A 92 -5.90 -2.44 15.59
N VAL A 93 -6.52 -1.74 16.55
CA VAL A 93 -7.09 -0.40 16.31
C VAL A 93 -5.99 0.54 15.83
N VAL A 94 -6.23 1.18 14.70
CA VAL A 94 -5.26 2.10 14.10
C VAL A 94 -5.47 3.48 14.67
N THR A 95 -4.39 4.11 15.12
CA THR A 95 -4.43 5.46 15.69
C THR A 95 -3.59 6.39 14.83
N VAL A 96 -4.23 7.35 14.17
CA VAL A 96 -3.60 8.37 13.32
C VAL A 96 -3.63 9.70 14.06
N ARG A 97 -2.49 10.39 14.13
CA ARG A 97 -2.42 11.74 14.71
C ARG A 97 -3.01 12.73 13.72
N VAL A 98 -3.92 13.57 14.22
CA VAL A 98 -4.60 14.63 13.51
C VAL A 98 -4.02 15.96 13.99
N PRO A 99 -3.42 16.78 13.11
CA PRO A 99 -2.89 18.07 13.50
C PRO A 99 -3.98 18.98 14.09
N PRO A 100 -3.68 19.77 15.14
CA PRO A 100 -4.68 20.60 15.83
C PRO A 100 -5.52 21.48 14.91
N LYS A 101 -4.89 22.03 13.86
CA LYS A 101 -5.55 22.92 12.90
C LYS A 101 -6.74 22.28 12.18
N TRP A 102 -6.78 20.95 12.04
CA TRP A 102 -7.93 20.24 11.50
C TRP A 102 -9.17 20.36 12.38
N TYR A 103 -9.00 20.28 13.70
CA TYR A 103 -10.08 20.46 14.67
C TYR A 103 -10.57 21.91 14.69
N ASP A 104 -9.64 22.86 14.65
CA ASP A 104 -9.96 24.30 14.62
C ASP A 104 -10.74 24.65 13.36
N ALA A 105 -10.25 24.24 12.19
CA ALA A 105 -10.93 24.47 10.91
C ALA A 105 -12.32 23.85 10.88
N TYR A 106 -12.49 22.62 11.39
CA TYR A 106 -13.80 21.99 11.48
C TYR A 106 -14.78 22.83 12.32
N LYS A 107 -14.34 23.27 13.50
CA LYS A 107 -15.16 24.06 14.40
C LYS A 107 -15.50 25.44 13.81
N GLU A 108 -14.55 26.09 13.14
CA GLU A 108 -14.74 27.36 12.44
C GLU A 108 -15.81 27.25 11.34
N PHE A 109 -15.80 26.16 10.56
CA PHE A 109 -16.72 25.97 9.44
C PHE A 109 -18.11 25.45 9.85
N THR A 110 -18.19 24.61 10.88
CA THR A 110 -19.44 23.92 11.25
C THR A 110 -20.11 24.48 12.50
N GLY A 111 -19.36 25.18 13.36
CA GLY A 111 -19.83 25.62 14.68
C GLY A 111 -19.94 24.50 15.71
N ASP A 112 -19.63 23.24 15.36
CA ASP A 112 -19.72 22.08 16.26
C ASP A 112 -18.35 21.38 16.39
N THR A 113 -18.28 20.38 17.27
CA THR A 113 -17.09 19.54 17.48
C THR A 113 -17.22 18.24 16.70
N LEU A 114 -16.10 17.72 16.20
CA LEU A 114 -16.05 16.45 15.48
C LEU A 114 -16.65 15.29 16.27
N THR A 115 -16.45 15.26 17.59
CA THR A 115 -17.00 14.21 18.46
C THR A 115 -18.52 14.20 18.46
N ASN A 116 -19.17 15.37 18.48
CA ASN A 116 -20.63 15.46 18.43
C ASN A 116 -21.16 15.03 17.06
N SER A 117 -20.56 15.56 15.99
CA SER A 117 -20.96 15.25 14.62
C SER A 117 -20.73 13.78 14.26
N LEU A 118 -19.67 13.15 14.77
CA LEU A 118 -19.34 11.74 14.51
C LEU A 118 -20.49 10.80 14.87
N ASN A 119 -21.17 11.05 15.99
CA ASN A 119 -22.30 10.25 16.46
C ASN A 119 -23.47 10.23 15.48
N GLN A 120 -23.56 11.22 14.60
CA GLN A 120 -24.58 11.35 13.55
C GLN A 120 -24.17 10.70 12.23
N THR A 121 -22.92 10.21 12.13
CA THR A 121 -22.39 9.58 10.90
C THR A 121 -22.48 8.06 10.94
N THR A 122 -22.31 7.44 9.76
CA THR A 122 -22.15 5.98 9.64
C THR A 122 -20.87 5.44 10.29
N PHE A 123 -19.98 6.31 10.79
CA PHE A 123 -18.69 5.92 11.34
C PHE A 123 -18.66 5.81 12.87
N ARG A 124 -19.75 6.15 13.56
CA ARG A 124 -19.80 6.23 15.04
C ARG A 124 -19.27 4.98 15.76
N ASP A 125 -19.50 3.79 15.18
CA ASP A 125 -19.10 2.51 15.77
C ASP A 125 -17.69 2.07 15.34
N ALA A 126 -17.15 2.69 14.28
CA ALA A 126 -15.88 2.31 13.65
C ALA A 126 -14.77 3.33 13.88
N VAL A 127 -15.10 4.51 14.39
CA VAL A 127 -14.20 5.66 14.56
C VAL A 127 -14.43 6.26 15.95
N SER A 128 -13.36 6.73 16.58
CA SER A 128 -13.45 7.61 17.76
C SER A 128 -12.35 8.65 17.74
N PHE A 129 -12.60 9.77 18.41
CA PHE A 129 -11.59 10.82 18.61
C PHE A 129 -11.09 10.77 20.05
N GLN A 130 -9.78 10.77 20.24
CA GLN A 130 -9.15 10.85 21.55
C GLN A 130 -7.97 11.81 21.48
N ASN A 131 -8.07 12.94 22.19
CA ASN A 131 -7.10 14.03 22.15
C ASN A 131 -6.85 14.50 20.70
N ASP A 132 -5.60 14.45 20.25
CA ASP A 132 -5.15 14.81 18.92
C ASP A 132 -5.18 13.64 17.93
N LYS A 133 -5.98 12.60 18.18
CA LYS A 133 -5.94 11.35 17.39
C LYS A 133 -7.31 10.88 16.96
N ILE A 134 -7.36 10.36 15.74
CA ILE A 134 -8.46 9.53 15.25
C ILE A 134 -8.08 8.05 15.42
N ARG A 135 -8.96 7.30 16.08
CA ARG A 135 -8.86 5.85 16.25
C ARG A 135 -9.84 5.19 15.28
N ILE A 136 -9.33 4.32 14.44
CA ILE A 136 -10.06 3.66 13.35
C ILE A 136 -10.04 2.16 13.62
N SER A 137 -11.22 1.54 13.58
CA SER A 137 -11.36 0.09 13.70
C SER A 137 -10.53 -0.64 12.62
N PRO A 138 -9.96 -1.81 12.94
CA PRO A 138 -9.20 -2.59 11.97
C PRO A 138 -10.00 -2.90 10.70
N GLU A 139 -11.30 -3.17 10.83
CA GLU A 139 -12.20 -3.50 9.73
C GLU A 139 -12.39 -2.33 8.77
N LEU A 140 -12.56 -1.11 9.30
CA LEU A 140 -12.65 0.08 8.47
C LEU A 140 -11.30 0.41 7.83
N PHE A 141 -10.21 0.29 8.59
CA PHE A 141 -8.87 0.57 8.08
C PHE A 141 -8.48 -0.35 6.92
N ARG A 142 -8.88 -1.64 7.00
CA ARG A 142 -8.68 -2.63 5.92
C ARG A 142 -9.32 -2.23 4.60
N LYS A 143 -10.45 -1.53 4.64
CA LYS A 143 -11.15 -1.09 3.42
C LYS A 143 -10.35 -0.06 2.63
N PHE A 144 -9.48 0.71 3.27
CA PHE A 144 -8.68 1.71 2.57
C PHE A 144 -7.73 1.07 1.55
N TYR A 145 -7.13 -0.07 1.86
CA TYR A 145 -6.15 -0.71 0.98
C TYR A 145 -6.68 -1.92 0.20
N THR A 146 -7.99 -2.17 0.24
CA THR A 146 -8.61 -3.22 -0.59
C THR A 146 -8.44 -2.91 -2.08
N ASN A 147 -8.66 -1.67 -2.49
CA ASN A 147 -8.43 -1.24 -3.88
C ASN A 147 -6.94 -1.34 -4.27
N ALA A 148 -6.03 -1.04 -3.33
CA ALA A 148 -4.60 -1.14 -3.56
C ALA A 148 -4.13 -2.60 -3.77
N THR A 149 -4.74 -3.52 -3.02
CA THR A 149 -4.54 -4.97 -3.19
C THR A 149 -4.98 -5.42 -4.58
N GLU A 150 -6.19 -5.05 -5.01
CA GLU A 150 -6.69 -5.39 -6.35
C GLU A 150 -5.84 -4.77 -7.46
N PHE A 151 -5.47 -3.49 -7.33
CA PHE A 151 -4.57 -2.82 -8.27
C PHE A 151 -3.24 -3.55 -8.42
N THR A 152 -2.62 -3.96 -7.30
CA THR A 152 -1.37 -4.73 -7.33
C THR A 152 -1.57 -6.08 -8.05
N ILE A 153 -2.68 -6.76 -7.81
CA ILE A 153 -3.00 -8.04 -8.47
C ILE A 153 -3.18 -7.86 -9.99
N GLU A 154 -3.88 -6.81 -10.42
CA GLU A 154 -4.02 -6.47 -11.85
C GLU A 154 -2.66 -6.20 -12.51
N MET A 155 -1.75 -5.55 -11.79
CA MET A 155 -0.40 -5.29 -12.30
C MET A 155 0.42 -6.58 -12.43
N VAL A 156 0.27 -7.53 -11.50
CA VAL A 156 0.83 -8.88 -11.65
C VAL A 156 0.25 -9.57 -12.88
N GLU A 157 -1.07 -9.51 -13.09
CA GLU A 157 -1.75 -10.10 -14.24
C GLU A 157 -1.17 -9.60 -15.56
N LYS A 158 -1.13 -8.26 -15.70
CA LYS A 158 -0.59 -7.59 -16.88
C LYS A 158 0.86 -7.98 -17.14
N THR A 159 1.64 -8.21 -16.09
CA THR A 159 3.04 -8.63 -16.21
C THR A 159 3.16 -10.08 -16.66
N LEU A 160 2.40 -10.98 -16.05
CA LEU A 160 2.40 -12.41 -16.38
C LEU A 160 1.88 -12.69 -17.80
N ALA A 161 1.02 -11.83 -18.33
CA ALA A 161 0.53 -11.91 -19.71
C ALA A 161 1.58 -11.53 -20.78
N LYS A 162 2.73 -10.95 -20.40
CA LYS A 162 3.76 -10.52 -21.37
C LYS A 162 4.62 -11.69 -21.84
N GLN A 163 5.15 -11.56 -23.06
CA GLN A 163 6.11 -12.51 -23.63
C GLN A 163 7.36 -12.70 -22.76
N SER A 164 7.83 -11.65 -22.09
CA SER A 164 8.95 -11.68 -21.15
C SER A 164 8.72 -12.67 -20.01
N ALA A 165 7.47 -12.82 -19.58
CA ALA A 165 7.04 -13.65 -18.45
C ALA A 165 6.73 -15.12 -18.80
N LEU A 166 6.83 -15.53 -20.07
CA LEU A 166 6.63 -16.93 -20.44
C LEU A 166 7.62 -17.84 -19.74
N GLY A 167 7.10 -18.89 -19.09
CA GLY A 167 7.89 -19.88 -18.36
C GLY A 167 8.20 -19.52 -16.91
N ILE A 168 7.66 -18.42 -16.37
CA ILE A 168 7.79 -18.10 -14.94
C ILE A 168 7.06 -19.16 -14.11
N GLY A 169 7.80 -19.92 -13.30
CA GLY A 169 7.24 -20.88 -12.35
C GLY A 169 7.09 -20.33 -10.92
N VAL A 170 7.79 -19.25 -10.58
CA VAL A 170 7.88 -18.71 -9.21
C VAL A 170 7.73 -17.20 -9.21
N VAL A 171 6.88 -16.69 -8.32
CA VAL A 171 6.71 -15.26 -8.04
C VAL A 171 7.21 -15.00 -6.62
N PHE A 172 8.25 -14.19 -6.50
CA PHE A 172 8.76 -13.71 -5.22
C PHE A 172 8.09 -12.38 -4.88
N ILE A 173 7.59 -12.25 -3.66
CA ILE A 173 6.82 -11.08 -3.24
C ILE A 173 7.42 -10.53 -1.96
N ALA A 174 7.59 -9.21 -1.91
CA ALA A 174 7.98 -8.50 -0.71
C ALA A 174 7.31 -7.13 -0.65
N GLY A 175 7.35 -6.49 0.52
CA GLY A 175 6.91 -5.11 0.70
C GLY A 175 5.83 -4.94 1.75
N ASP A 176 5.45 -3.69 1.98
CA ASP A 176 4.73 -3.23 3.16
C ASP A 176 3.22 -3.56 3.13
N HIS A 177 2.68 -3.95 1.97
CA HIS A 177 1.26 -4.26 1.78
C HIS A 177 0.99 -5.75 1.47
N VAL A 178 1.93 -6.64 1.81
CA VAL A 178 1.81 -8.09 1.55
C VAL A 178 1.26 -8.79 2.78
N ASP A 179 -0.07 -8.79 2.94
CA ASP A 179 -0.75 -9.51 4.02
C ASP A 179 -1.20 -10.93 3.61
N GLN A 180 -1.74 -11.70 4.55
CA GLN A 180 -2.21 -13.06 4.28
C GLN A 180 -3.35 -13.11 3.26
N VAL A 181 -4.20 -12.07 3.22
CA VAL A 181 -5.31 -11.99 2.27
C VAL A 181 -4.75 -11.79 0.87
N PHE A 182 -3.82 -10.85 0.69
CA PHE A 182 -3.12 -10.62 -0.57
C PHE A 182 -2.48 -11.91 -1.10
N VAL A 183 -1.70 -12.60 -0.26
CA VAL A 183 -0.99 -13.84 -0.65
C VAL A 183 -1.96 -14.94 -1.04
N LYS A 184 -3.05 -15.10 -0.27
CA LYS A 184 -4.10 -16.08 -0.55
C LYS A 184 -4.78 -15.76 -1.89
N THR A 185 -5.24 -14.53 -2.08
CA THR A 185 -5.90 -14.10 -3.32
C THR A 185 -5.00 -14.32 -4.54
N LEU A 186 -3.72 -13.98 -4.44
CA LEU A 186 -2.77 -14.19 -5.54
C LEU A 186 -2.53 -15.68 -5.81
N THR A 187 -2.39 -16.50 -4.76
CA THR A 187 -2.21 -17.95 -4.92
C THR A 187 -3.43 -18.61 -5.57
N GLU A 188 -4.64 -18.17 -5.21
CA GLU A 188 -5.90 -18.69 -5.76
C GLU A 188 -6.10 -18.26 -7.23
N ARG A 189 -5.75 -17.02 -7.59
CA ARG A 189 -5.84 -16.53 -8.99
C ARG A 189 -4.76 -17.12 -9.90
N TYR A 190 -3.60 -17.48 -9.35
CA TYR A 190 -2.42 -17.90 -10.12
C TYR A 190 -1.87 -19.26 -9.67
N PRO A 191 -2.68 -20.34 -9.71
CA PRO A 191 -2.29 -21.64 -9.16
C PRO A 191 -1.14 -22.32 -9.91
N ALA A 192 -0.87 -21.90 -11.16
CA ALA A 192 0.27 -22.37 -11.95
C ALA A 192 1.62 -21.81 -11.46
N HIS A 193 1.60 -20.77 -10.63
CA HIS A 193 2.79 -20.08 -10.15
C HIS A 193 2.98 -20.33 -8.66
N ARG A 194 4.19 -20.70 -8.26
CA ARG A 194 4.56 -20.81 -6.85
C ARG A 194 4.80 -19.42 -6.26
N ILE A 195 3.93 -19.00 -5.35
CA ILE A 195 4.07 -17.74 -4.63
C ILE A 195 5.03 -17.92 -3.43
N ILE A 196 6.04 -17.06 -3.33
CA ILE A 196 7.01 -17.06 -2.22
C ILE A 196 7.08 -15.66 -1.61
N VAL A 197 6.64 -15.53 -0.36
CA VAL A 197 6.78 -14.28 0.41
C VAL A 197 8.18 -14.20 1.00
N SER A 198 8.92 -13.16 0.60
CA SER A 198 10.21 -12.83 1.19
C SER A 198 10.01 -11.97 2.43
N LYS A 199 10.49 -12.45 3.58
CA LYS A 199 10.53 -11.68 4.83
C LYS A 199 11.59 -10.57 4.84
N ASN A 200 12.50 -10.56 3.85
CA ASN A 200 13.55 -9.57 3.71
C ASN A 200 13.33 -8.80 2.40
N PRO A 201 12.44 -7.78 2.40
CA PRO A 201 12.19 -6.96 1.22
C PRO A 201 13.48 -6.32 0.71
N GLU A 202 14.40 -5.95 1.60
CA GLU A 202 15.72 -5.41 1.27
C GLU A 202 16.54 -6.33 0.35
N LEU A 203 16.37 -7.65 0.37
CA LEU A 203 17.08 -8.56 -0.53
C LEU A 203 16.46 -8.64 -1.93
N VAL A 204 15.14 -8.41 -2.02
CA VAL A 204 14.42 -8.28 -3.30
C VAL A 204 14.68 -6.90 -3.89
N VAL A 205 14.69 -5.87 -3.04
CA VAL A 205 15.04 -4.48 -3.35
C VAL A 205 16.51 -4.37 -3.75
N LEU A 206 17.47 -4.95 -3.02
CA LEU A 206 18.89 -4.92 -3.42
C LEU A 206 19.09 -5.59 -4.77
N LYS A 207 18.37 -6.67 -5.07
CA LYS A 207 18.41 -7.23 -6.43
C LYS A 207 17.76 -6.29 -7.45
N GLY A 208 16.60 -5.70 -7.17
CA GLY A 208 15.95 -4.76 -8.09
C GLY A 208 16.67 -3.41 -8.26
N ALA A 209 17.34 -2.91 -7.22
CA ALA A 209 17.97 -1.59 -7.14
C ALA A 209 19.44 -1.63 -7.56
N VAL A 210 20.23 -2.63 -7.14
CA VAL A 210 21.61 -2.82 -7.65
C VAL A 210 21.58 -3.08 -9.15
N LEU A 211 20.53 -3.69 -9.68
CA LEU A 211 20.40 -3.86 -11.13
C LEU A 211 20.04 -2.55 -11.86
N ASN A 212 19.42 -1.57 -11.20
CA ASN A 212 19.19 -0.24 -11.78
C ASN A 212 20.47 0.61 -11.81
N GLU A 213 21.33 0.53 -10.78
CA GLU A 213 22.62 1.27 -10.74
C GLU A 213 23.69 0.72 -11.70
N ILE A 214 23.51 -0.48 -12.26
CA ILE A 214 24.42 -1.06 -13.27
C ILE A 214 24.00 -0.65 -14.71
N MET A 215 22.94 0.15 -14.85
CA MET A 215 22.44 0.65 -16.15
C MET A 215 22.57 2.17 -16.36
N GLU A 216 23.38 2.85 -15.55
CA GLU A 216 23.95 4.18 -15.87
C GLU A 216 25.47 4.06 -16.12
#